data_AF-A0A7C3RJV9-F1
#
_entry.id   AF-A0A7C3RJV9-F1
#
_cell.length_a   1.000
_cell.length_b   1.000
_cell.length_c   1.000
_cell.angle_alpha   90.00
_cell.angle_beta   90.00
_cell.angle_gamma   90.00
#
_symmetry.space_group_name_H-M   'P 1'
#
loop_
_entity.id
_entity.type
_entity.pdbx_description
1 polymer ?
#
loop_
_entity_poly.entity_id
_entity_poly.type
_entity_poly.pdbx_seq_one_letter_code
_entity_poly.pdbx_strand_id
1 'polypeptide(L)'
;MRKFIKPKIVLSSCLNLEPVRYNGEIIKDPFVIKLREYCEIISVCPEVSIGLGVPRDKIIVYKEKDNYGIYQPSKDLDLTQDMLSFTYNLLSNLPQVDGFLLKSKSPSCGVSNTLVYADKHGKEFYFKGKGIFAQIILEKLPNLPIEDEGRLRNREIREKYLIRIFSLSELRNLENQLKNISQLIDFHQRYKYLLMAFSQKHSKIMGNLIGNFNKEKPLEDIKKTYSNLFKEALSSALKRGNQANVLLHIFGHFSKKLKEGEKSHFLSLIEKYRMGKIEIKVLREIIKSWAYRFDDQYIMNQTYLEPYPEDLEES
;
A
#
# COMPACT_ATOMS: atom_id res chain seq x y z
N MET A 1 -14.45 -17.33 -7.54
CA MET A 1 -13.94 -15.99 -7.19
C MET A 1 -12.93 -16.17 -6.06
N ARG A 2 -11.74 -15.57 -6.16
CA ARG A 2 -10.69 -15.71 -5.13
C ARG A 2 -11.20 -15.14 -3.80
N LYS A 3 -10.94 -15.83 -2.69
CA LYS A 3 -11.22 -15.30 -1.35
C LYS A 3 -10.06 -14.44 -0.90
N PHE A 4 -10.33 -13.17 -0.59
CA PHE A 4 -9.33 -12.23 -0.10
C PHE A 4 -9.34 -12.16 1.42
N ILE A 5 -8.15 -12.12 2.03
CA ILE A 5 -8.00 -11.77 3.44
C ILE A 5 -8.22 -10.27 3.56
N LYS A 6 -9.06 -9.83 4.52
CA LYS A 6 -9.31 -8.40 4.73
C LYS A 6 -8.04 -7.72 5.29
N PRO A 7 -7.53 -6.67 4.63
CA PRO A 7 -6.45 -5.88 5.18
C PRO A 7 -6.90 -5.11 6.43
N LYS A 8 -6.03 -5.04 7.43
CA LYS A 8 -6.18 -4.15 8.59
C LYS A 8 -5.52 -2.83 8.28
N ILE A 9 -6.28 -1.75 8.13
CA ILE A 9 -5.73 -0.43 7.80
C ILE A 9 -6.08 0.62 8.85
N VAL A 10 -5.13 1.52 9.11
CA VAL A 10 -5.38 2.72 9.90
C VAL A 10 -5.95 3.80 8.98
N LEU A 11 -7.13 4.32 9.30
CA LEU A 11 -7.85 5.32 8.50
C LEU A 11 -8.05 6.61 9.30
N SER A 12 -7.75 7.77 8.70
CA SER A 12 -8.10 9.05 9.34
C SER A 12 -9.61 9.15 9.56
N SER A 13 -10.09 9.35 10.80
CA SER A 13 -11.53 9.28 11.12
C SER A 13 -12.38 10.31 10.37
N CYS A 14 -11.81 11.44 9.93
CA CYS A 14 -12.53 12.41 9.12
C CYS A 14 -12.88 11.92 7.70
N LEU A 15 -12.26 10.82 7.24
CA LEU A 15 -12.55 10.18 5.96
C LEU A 15 -13.71 9.20 6.12
N ASN A 16 -14.93 9.63 5.79
CA ASN A 16 -16.14 8.82 5.77
C ASN A 16 -16.59 8.16 7.09
N LEU A 17 -15.95 8.42 8.24
CA LEU A 17 -16.29 7.76 9.51
C LEU A 17 -16.96 8.71 10.50
N GLU A 18 -16.27 9.76 10.93
CA GLU A 18 -16.67 10.60 12.05
C GLU A 18 -16.53 12.10 11.70
N PRO A 19 -17.39 12.97 12.26
CA PRO A 19 -17.35 14.42 12.05
C PRO A 19 -16.19 15.11 12.81
N VAL A 20 -14.99 14.55 12.80
CA VAL A 20 -13.85 15.00 13.65
C VAL A 20 -12.98 16.09 13.03
N ARG A 21 -13.38 16.64 11.89
CA ARG A 21 -12.66 17.75 11.25
C ARG A 21 -12.78 19.01 12.12
N TYR A 22 -11.86 19.96 11.95
CA TYR A 22 -11.88 21.20 12.73
C TYR A 22 -13.21 21.98 12.65
N ASN A 23 -13.94 21.82 11.53
CA ASN A 23 -15.26 22.42 11.30
C ASN A 23 -16.44 21.45 11.53
N GLY A 24 -16.22 20.25 12.07
CA GLY A 24 -17.28 19.27 12.33
C GLY A 24 -17.80 18.51 11.09
N GLU A 25 -17.17 18.66 9.93
CA GLU A 25 -17.61 17.98 8.70
C GLU A 25 -17.02 16.57 8.53
N ILE A 26 -17.77 15.72 7.83
CA ILE A 26 -17.30 14.43 7.30
C ILE A 26 -16.89 14.62 5.83
N ILE A 27 -15.71 14.12 5.46
CA ILE A 27 -15.30 14.09 4.06
C ILE A 27 -15.85 12.84 3.40
N LYS A 28 -16.62 13.05 2.33
CA LYS A 28 -17.13 11.97 1.49
C LYS A 28 -16.17 11.66 0.34
N ASP A 29 -15.49 10.52 0.43
CA ASP A 29 -14.64 10.00 -0.63
C ASP A 29 -15.18 8.64 -1.13
N PRO A 30 -15.66 8.53 -2.38
CA PRO A 30 -16.29 7.31 -2.91
C PRO A 30 -15.38 6.08 -2.89
N PHE A 31 -14.09 6.27 -3.19
CA PHE A 31 -13.13 5.16 -3.19
C PHE A 31 -12.93 4.64 -1.76
N VAL A 32 -12.78 5.52 -0.78
CA VAL A 32 -12.63 5.12 0.63
C VAL A 32 -13.89 4.42 1.14
N ILE A 33 -15.09 4.84 0.74
CA ILE A 33 -16.35 4.15 1.09
C ILE A 33 -16.28 2.69 0.60
N LYS A 34 -15.92 2.50 -0.68
CA LYS A 34 -15.81 1.17 -1.28
C LYS A 34 -14.70 0.33 -0.61
N LEU A 35 -13.54 0.91 -0.38
CA LEU A 35 -12.39 0.24 0.24
C LEU A 35 -12.74 -0.35 1.61
N ARG A 36 -13.54 0.36 2.41
CA ARG A 36 -13.95 -0.09 3.75
C ARG A 36 -14.72 -1.41 3.76
N GLU A 37 -15.42 -1.76 2.68
CA GLU A 37 -16.16 -3.02 2.60
C GLU A 37 -15.19 -4.23 2.59
N TYR A 38 -13.97 -4.01 2.10
CA TYR A 38 -12.94 -5.03 1.95
C TYR A 38 -11.84 -4.96 3.02
N CYS A 39 -11.90 -4.00 3.95
CA CYS A 39 -10.87 -3.80 4.98
C CYS A 39 -11.46 -3.84 6.40
N GLU A 40 -10.62 -4.23 7.35
CA GLU A 40 -10.83 -3.98 8.78
C GLU A 40 -10.21 -2.61 9.12
N ILE A 41 -11.00 -1.72 9.73
CA ILE A 41 -10.62 -0.32 9.92
C ILE A 41 -10.26 -0.05 11.38
N ILE A 42 -9.09 0.55 11.58
CA ILE A 42 -8.68 1.18 12.84
C ILE A 42 -8.74 2.69 12.61
N SER A 43 -9.73 3.36 13.20
CA SER A 43 -9.91 4.80 13.02
C SER A 43 -8.93 5.59 13.91
N VAL A 44 -8.41 6.70 13.39
CA VAL A 44 -7.56 7.61 14.16
C VAL A 44 -7.79 9.07 13.79
N CYS A 45 -7.88 9.94 14.81
CA CYS A 45 -7.81 11.38 14.63
C CYS A 45 -6.78 11.96 15.60
N PRO A 46 -5.53 12.19 15.15
CA PRO A 46 -4.46 12.67 16.04
C PRO A 46 -4.84 13.96 16.76
N GLU A 47 -5.52 14.87 16.08
CA GLU A 47 -5.95 16.18 16.60
C GLU A 47 -6.97 16.06 17.74
N VAL A 48 -7.91 15.11 17.66
CA VAL A 48 -8.86 14.85 18.76
C VAL A 48 -8.18 14.09 19.88
N SER A 49 -7.30 13.14 19.57
CA SER A 49 -6.56 12.35 20.56
C SER A 49 -5.60 13.17 21.42
N ILE A 50 -5.12 14.32 20.93
CA ILE A 50 -4.34 15.29 21.73
C ILE A 50 -5.23 16.33 22.45
N GLY A 51 -6.56 16.17 22.44
CA GLY A 51 -7.48 16.96 23.25
C GLY A 51 -8.05 18.24 22.61
N LEU A 52 -7.87 18.47 21.30
CA LEU A 52 -8.31 19.73 20.67
C LEU A 52 -9.85 19.86 20.51
N GLY A 53 -10.61 18.77 20.67
CA GLY A 53 -12.06 18.78 20.52
C GLY A 53 -12.57 18.99 19.08
N VAL A 54 -13.90 19.11 18.97
CA VAL A 54 -14.64 19.33 17.71
C VAL A 54 -15.86 20.22 18.01
N PRO A 55 -16.03 21.39 17.37
CA PRO A 55 -15.09 22.06 16.49
C PRO A 55 -13.84 22.55 17.24
N ARG A 56 -12.79 22.92 16.50
CA ARG A 56 -11.54 23.46 17.06
C ARG A 56 -10.92 24.50 16.16
N ASP A 57 -10.04 25.32 16.74
CA ASP A 57 -9.24 26.25 15.97
C ASP A 57 -8.21 25.52 15.09
N LYS A 58 -7.86 26.16 13.98
CA LYS A 58 -6.89 25.63 13.03
C LYS A 58 -5.52 25.48 13.67
N ILE A 59 -4.90 24.35 13.38
CA ILE A 59 -3.49 24.10 13.65
C ILE A 59 -2.70 24.18 12.35
N ILE A 60 -1.42 24.48 12.43
CA ILE A 60 -0.50 24.57 11.29
C ILE A 60 0.77 23.78 11.58
N VAL A 61 1.48 23.42 10.51
CA VAL A 61 2.85 22.92 10.61
C VAL A 61 3.80 24.06 10.33
N TYR A 62 4.83 24.22 11.14
CA TYR A 62 5.88 25.21 10.92
C TYR A 62 7.25 24.53 10.85
N LYS A 63 8.19 25.18 10.18
CA LYS A 63 9.61 24.82 10.17
C LYS A 63 10.46 26.06 10.44
N GLU A 64 11.04 26.14 11.63
CA GLU A 64 11.98 27.19 12.04
C GLU A 64 13.36 26.57 12.26
N LYS A 65 14.32 26.88 11.38
CA LYS A 65 15.65 26.23 11.37
C LYS A 65 15.49 24.70 11.30
N ASP A 66 15.91 23.99 12.34
CA ASP A 66 15.82 22.53 12.47
C ASP A 66 14.55 22.06 13.20
N ASN A 67 13.73 22.98 13.71
CA ASN A 67 12.51 22.65 14.42
C ASN A 67 11.34 22.48 13.45
N TYR A 68 10.77 21.28 13.40
CA TYR A 68 9.55 20.96 12.67
C TYR A 68 8.43 20.67 13.67
N GLY A 69 7.44 21.55 13.76
CA GLY A 69 6.46 21.56 14.85
C GLY A 69 5.03 21.80 14.39
N ILE A 70 4.09 21.58 15.30
CA ILE A 70 2.66 21.83 15.08
C ILE A 70 2.17 22.83 16.12
N TYR A 71 1.46 23.85 15.64
CA TYR A 71 1.11 25.00 16.45
C TYR A 71 -0.35 25.40 16.21
N GLN A 72 -1.02 25.96 17.23
CA GLN A 72 -2.35 26.52 17.13
C GLN A 72 -2.28 28.06 17.29
N PRO A 73 -2.20 28.82 16.18
CA PRO A 73 -1.92 30.26 16.24
C PRO A 73 -2.92 31.08 17.03
N SER A 74 -4.22 30.72 17.00
CA SER A 74 -5.28 31.47 17.69
C SER A 74 -5.18 31.40 19.21
N LYS A 75 -4.54 30.36 19.75
CA LYS A 75 -4.39 30.13 21.19
C LYS A 75 -2.96 30.27 21.68
N ASP A 76 -2.05 30.66 20.79
CA ASP A 76 -0.62 30.74 21.08
C ASP A 76 -0.05 29.43 21.68
N LEU A 77 -0.53 28.29 21.19
CA LEU A 77 -0.28 26.98 21.80
C LEU A 77 0.60 26.08 20.91
N ASP A 78 1.73 25.63 21.45
CA ASP A 78 2.60 24.64 20.83
C ASP A 78 2.12 23.23 21.18
N LEU A 79 1.76 22.46 20.16
CA LEU A 79 1.16 21.13 20.29
C LEU A 79 2.14 20.02 19.87
N THR A 80 3.40 20.38 19.65
CA THR A 80 4.41 19.47 19.10
C THR A 80 4.63 18.27 20.02
N GLN A 81 4.86 18.49 21.31
CA GLN A 81 5.13 17.38 22.24
C GLN A 81 3.92 16.47 22.44
N ASP A 82 2.71 17.03 22.51
CA ASP A 82 1.48 16.23 22.62
C ASP A 82 1.29 15.33 21.41
N MET A 83 1.51 15.87 20.20
CA MET A 83 1.44 15.12 18.95
C MET A 83 2.52 14.02 18.88
N LEU A 84 3.75 14.31 19.31
CA LEU A 84 4.83 13.33 19.37
C LEU A 84 4.49 12.19 20.34
N SER A 85 4.15 12.52 21.59
CA SER A 85 3.79 11.54 22.63
C SER A 85 2.61 10.67 22.22
N PHE A 86 1.56 11.28 21.67
CA PHE A 86 0.42 10.54 21.12
C PHE A 86 0.86 9.57 20.01
N THR A 87 1.66 10.03 19.05
CA THR A 87 2.08 9.21 17.91
C THR A 87 2.91 8.00 18.35
N TYR A 88 3.88 8.20 19.26
CA TYR A 88 4.70 7.10 19.78
C TYR A 88 3.88 6.13 20.62
N ASN A 89 2.95 6.61 21.43
CA ASN A 89 2.06 5.76 22.21
C ASN A 89 1.14 4.93 21.29
N LEU A 90 0.54 5.56 20.27
CA LEU A 90 -0.27 4.85 19.29
C LEU A 90 0.54 3.74 18.61
N LEU A 91 1.73 4.06 18.08
CA LEU A 91 2.55 3.09 17.36
C LEU A 91 3.03 1.93 18.24
N SER A 92 3.25 2.17 19.54
CA SER A 92 3.66 1.11 20.49
C SER A 92 2.52 0.16 20.83
N ASN A 93 1.28 0.64 20.80
CA ASN A 93 0.08 -0.13 21.12
C ASN A 93 -0.69 -0.61 19.88
N LEU A 94 -0.26 -0.22 18.67
CA LEU A 94 -0.94 -0.58 17.44
C LEU A 94 -0.77 -2.08 17.17
N PRO A 95 -1.85 -2.82 16.88
CA PRO A 95 -1.71 -4.19 16.41
C PRO A 95 -0.99 -4.22 15.06
N GLN A 96 -0.60 -5.41 14.60
CA GLN A 96 -0.06 -5.56 13.25
C GLN A 96 -1.11 -5.09 12.22
N VAL A 97 -0.75 -4.05 11.46
CA VAL A 97 -1.55 -3.47 10.37
C VAL A 97 -0.86 -3.66 9.02
N ASP A 98 -1.67 -3.62 7.97
CA ASP A 98 -1.27 -3.87 6.59
C ASP A 98 -1.07 -2.55 5.80
N GLY A 99 -1.48 -1.41 6.35
CA GLY A 99 -1.29 -0.09 5.74
C GLY A 99 -1.97 1.08 6.46
N PHE A 100 -1.74 2.28 5.95
CA PHE A 100 -2.33 3.53 6.42
C PHE A 100 -2.97 4.28 5.26
N LEU A 101 -4.17 4.82 5.47
CA LEU A 101 -4.82 5.76 4.57
C LEU A 101 -5.18 7.02 5.36
N LEU A 102 -4.43 8.08 5.10
CA LEU A 102 -4.48 9.30 5.91
C LEU A 102 -5.14 10.45 5.16
N LYS A 103 -5.59 11.46 5.91
CA LYS A 103 -6.21 12.65 5.32
C LYS A 103 -5.19 13.57 4.62
N SER A 104 -5.37 13.78 3.32
CA SER A 104 -4.54 14.65 2.48
C SER A 104 -4.53 16.10 2.98
N LYS A 105 -3.37 16.76 2.89
CA LYS A 105 -3.11 18.15 3.28
C LYS A 105 -3.35 18.49 4.76
N SER A 106 -3.66 17.51 5.62
CA SER A 106 -3.82 17.75 7.05
C SER A 106 -2.47 18.12 7.70
N PRO A 107 -2.44 19.13 8.59
CA PRO A 107 -1.26 19.45 9.41
C PRO A 107 -0.73 18.27 10.24
N SER A 108 -1.59 17.32 10.60
CA SER A 108 -1.18 16.10 11.30
C SER A 108 -1.03 14.92 10.33
N CYS A 109 -2.03 14.65 9.51
CA CYS A 109 -2.15 13.39 8.77
C CYS A 109 -1.67 13.44 7.31
N GLY A 110 -1.39 14.60 6.73
CA GLY A 110 -1.05 14.67 5.30
C GLY A 110 0.28 13.99 5.00
N VAL A 111 0.29 12.93 4.19
CA VAL A 111 1.54 12.25 3.78
C VAL A 111 2.32 13.05 2.74
N SER A 112 1.68 14.03 2.10
CA SER A 112 2.26 14.99 1.18
C SER A 112 1.38 16.24 1.10
N ASN A 113 1.93 17.31 0.51
CA ASN A 113 1.19 18.55 0.19
C ASN A 113 0.57 19.27 1.41
N THR A 114 1.03 19.00 2.62
CA THR A 114 0.68 19.77 3.82
C THR A 114 1.40 21.12 3.76
N LEU A 115 0.70 22.22 4.03
CA LEU A 115 1.31 23.54 4.07
C LEU A 115 2.23 23.65 5.30
N VAL A 116 3.48 24.01 5.06
CA VAL A 116 4.48 24.27 6.11
C VAL A 116 4.85 25.74 6.04
N TYR A 117 4.80 26.40 7.18
CA TYR A 117 5.07 27.82 7.34
C TYR A 117 6.48 28.05 7.91
N ALA A 118 7.08 29.22 7.64
CA ALA A 118 8.39 29.59 8.14
C ALA A 118 8.36 30.05 9.61
N ASP A 119 7.17 30.30 10.15
CA ASP A 119 6.93 30.79 11.51
C ASP A 119 5.73 30.09 12.17
N LYS A 120 5.72 30.07 13.51
CA LYS A 120 4.64 29.47 14.33
C LYS A 120 3.27 30.11 14.14
N HIS A 121 3.18 31.35 13.68
CA HIS A 121 1.91 32.05 13.51
C HIS A 121 1.35 31.92 12.08
N GLY A 122 2.07 31.26 11.18
CA GLY A 122 1.62 30.97 9.82
C GLY A 122 1.56 32.20 8.93
N LYS A 123 2.41 33.20 9.17
CA LYS A 123 2.47 34.45 8.39
C LYS A 123 3.14 34.25 7.04
N GLU A 124 4.19 33.43 7.00
CA GLU A 124 4.96 33.18 5.78
C GLU A 124 4.89 31.71 5.37
N PHE A 125 4.38 31.45 4.16
CA PHE A 125 4.44 30.11 3.56
C PHE A 125 5.89 29.76 3.23
N TYR A 126 6.32 28.55 3.59
CA TYR A 126 7.67 28.08 3.31
C TYR A 126 7.69 27.04 2.19
N PHE A 127 7.05 25.87 2.39
CA PHE A 127 6.97 24.82 1.38
C PHE A 127 5.81 23.86 1.63
N LYS A 128 5.63 22.88 0.72
CA LYS A 128 4.69 21.78 0.88
C LYS A 128 5.39 20.54 1.44
N GLY A 129 5.07 20.19 2.68
CA GLY A 129 5.67 19.08 3.42
C GLY A 129 4.65 18.00 3.80
N LYS A 130 4.87 17.42 4.98
CA LYS A 130 4.07 16.33 5.56
C LYS A 130 3.51 16.75 6.92
N GLY A 131 2.38 16.20 7.33
CA GLY A 131 1.96 16.35 8.72
C GLY A 131 2.87 15.58 9.67
N ILE A 132 2.99 16.04 10.92
CA ILE A 132 3.91 15.47 11.91
C ILE A 132 3.62 13.99 12.16
N PHE A 133 2.35 13.65 12.38
CA PHE A 133 1.92 12.26 12.58
C PHE A 133 2.27 11.38 11.37
N ALA A 134 1.98 11.84 10.15
CA ALA A 134 2.32 11.11 8.93
C ALA A 134 3.84 10.94 8.73
N GLN A 135 4.64 11.95 9.08
CA GLN A 135 6.09 11.89 8.99
C GLN A 135 6.67 10.79 9.88
N ILE A 136 6.26 10.72 11.13
CA ILE A 136 6.76 9.73 12.09
C ILE A 136 6.40 8.31 11.65
N ILE A 137 5.18 8.09 11.13
CA ILE A 137 4.75 6.78 10.62
C ILE A 137 5.63 6.36 9.43
N LEU A 138 5.92 7.27 8.50
CA LEU A 138 6.79 6.98 7.35
C LEU A 138 8.22 6.61 7.78
N GLU A 139 8.73 7.22 8.85
CA GLU A 139 10.07 6.93 9.39
C GLU A 139 10.11 5.60 10.16
N LYS A 140 9.09 5.31 10.97
CA LYS A 140 9.03 4.10 11.82
C LYS A 140 8.57 2.85 11.07
N LEU A 141 7.73 2.99 10.06
CA LEU A 141 7.11 1.89 9.32
C LEU A 141 7.36 1.99 7.80
N PRO A 142 8.63 2.11 7.34
CA PRO A 142 8.96 2.42 5.94
C PRO A 142 8.49 1.36 4.93
N ASN A 143 8.26 0.13 5.40
CA ASN A 143 7.84 -0.99 4.57
C ASN A 143 6.31 -1.15 4.44
N LEU A 144 5.51 -0.36 5.19
CA LEU A 144 4.07 -0.36 5.03
C LEU A 144 3.61 0.64 3.94
N PRO A 145 2.53 0.34 3.20
CA PRO A 145 1.91 1.31 2.32
C PRO A 145 1.21 2.39 3.15
N ILE A 146 1.68 3.64 2.99
CA ILE A 146 1.16 4.81 3.69
C ILE A 146 0.82 5.85 2.62
N GLU A 147 -0.46 6.11 2.42
CA GLU A 147 -0.96 6.99 1.35
C GLU A 147 -2.04 7.95 1.87
N ASP A 148 -2.37 8.98 1.08
CA ASP A 148 -3.54 9.85 1.31
C ASP A 148 -4.58 9.73 0.19
N GLU A 149 -5.84 10.07 0.50
CA GLU A 149 -6.95 9.96 -0.46
C GLU A 149 -6.74 10.83 -1.71
N GLY A 150 -6.00 11.93 -1.60
CA GLY A 150 -5.64 12.78 -2.73
C GLY A 150 -4.67 12.08 -3.70
N ARG A 151 -3.66 11.39 -3.18
CA ARG A 151 -2.70 10.60 -3.96
C ARG A 151 -3.34 9.39 -4.61
N LEU A 152 -4.29 8.75 -3.92
CA LEU A 152 -5.04 7.60 -4.46
C LEU A 152 -6.00 7.96 -5.60
N ARG A 153 -6.12 9.23 -6.00
CA ARG A 153 -6.76 9.62 -7.27
C ARG A 153 -5.92 9.21 -8.49
N ASN A 154 -4.60 9.08 -8.32
CA ASN A 154 -3.75 8.52 -9.36
C ASN A 154 -3.90 6.99 -9.38
N ARG A 155 -4.33 6.45 -10.53
CA ARG A 155 -4.61 5.01 -10.70
C ARG A 155 -3.40 4.11 -10.42
N GLU A 156 -2.19 4.52 -10.79
CA GLU A 156 -0.98 3.71 -10.55
C GLU A 156 -0.62 3.66 -9.06
N ILE A 157 -0.75 4.80 -8.36
CA ILE A 157 -0.52 4.86 -6.91
C ILE A 157 -1.58 4.02 -6.19
N ARG A 158 -2.85 4.12 -6.61
CA ARG A 158 -3.95 3.32 -6.06
C ARG A 158 -3.74 1.83 -6.30
N GLU A 159 -3.43 1.41 -7.52
CA GLU A 159 -3.13 0.01 -7.84
C GLU A 159 -2.00 -0.50 -6.94
N LYS A 160 -0.89 0.24 -6.84
CA LYS A 160 0.23 -0.14 -5.97
C LYS A 160 -0.21 -0.25 -4.50
N TYR A 161 -0.98 0.70 -3.99
CA TYR A 161 -1.48 0.70 -2.63
C TYR A 161 -2.33 -0.55 -2.35
N LEU A 162 -3.32 -0.82 -3.21
CA LEU A 162 -4.21 -1.98 -3.11
C LEU A 162 -3.43 -3.29 -3.15
N ILE A 163 -2.53 -3.47 -4.13
CA ILE A 163 -1.69 -4.66 -4.21
C ILE A 163 -0.94 -4.87 -2.90
N ARG A 164 -0.34 -3.81 -2.34
CA ARG A 164 0.46 -3.91 -1.12
C ARG A 164 -0.39 -4.30 0.09
N ILE A 165 -1.51 -3.63 0.35
CA ILE A 165 -2.33 -3.93 1.55
C ILE A 165 -2.88 -5.36 1.51
N PHE A 166 -3.36 -5.83 0.34
CA PHE A 166 -3.88 -7.19 0.21
C PHE A 166 -2.76 -8.23 0.32
N SER A 167 -1.60 -7.96 -0.30
CA SER A 167 -0.45 -8.87 -0.19
C SER A 167 0.09 -8.98 1.23
N LEU A 168 0.15 -7.88 1.97
CA LEU A 168 0.58 -7.87 3.37
C LEU A 168 -0.43 -8.55 4.28
N SER A 169 -1.73 -8.40 4.00
CA SER A 169 -2.78 -9.12 4.75
C SER A 169 -2.70 -10.64 4.56
N GLU A 170 -2.41 -11.13 3.35
CA GLU A 170 -2.20 -12.55 3.10
C GLU A 170 -0.91 -13.05 3.76
N LEU A 171 0.17 -12.26 3.71
CA LEU A 171 1.41 -12.60 4.43
C LEU A 171 1.16 -12.70 5.94
N ARG A 172 0.46 -11.73 6.55
CA ARG A 172 0.09 -11.75 7.96
C ARG A 172 -0.75 -12.98 8.30
N ASN A 173 -1.72 -13.35 7.46
CA ASN A 173 -2.50 -14.56 7.67
C ASN A 173 -1.64 -15.83 7.59
N LEU A 174 -0.73 -15.91 6.61
CA LEU A 174 0.24 -17.00 6.51
C LEU A 174 1.10 -17.09 7.76
N GLU A 175 1.67 -15.99 8.23
CA GLU A 175 2.55 -15.95 9.41
C GLU A 175 1.90 -16.55 10.67
N ASN A 176 0.59 -16.31 10.83
CA ASN A 176 -0.20 -16.81 11.96
C ASN A 176 -0.60 -18.30 11.82
N GLN A 177 -0.56 -18.85 10.62
CA GLN A 177 -1.05 -20.20 10.31
C GLN A 177 0.05 -21.15 9.82
N LEU A 178 1.30 -20.68 9.75
CA LEU A 178 2.42 -21.43 9.21
C LEU A 178 2.80 -22.58 10.14
N LYS A 179 2.68 -23.81 9.65
CA LYS A 179 3.02 -25.05 10.37
C LYS A 179 4.19 -25.79 9.73
N ASN A 180 4.42 -25.60 8.43
CA ASN A 180 5.46 -26.26 7.68
C ASN A 180 5.96 -25.38 6.52
N ILE A 181 7.08 -25.79 5.92
CA ILE A 181 7.69 -25.06 4.80
C ILE A 181 6.85 -25.12 3.52
N SER A 182 6.06 -26.18 3.28
CA SER A 182 5.30 -26.32 2.04
C SER A 182 4.26 -25.22 1.89
N GLN A 183 3.61 -24.80 2.98
CA GLN A 183 2.72 -23.63 2.98
C GLN A 183 3.42 -22.34 2.52
N LEU A 184 4.69 -22.14 2.90
CA LEU A 184 5.48 -20.98 2.48
C LEU A 184 5.88 -21.09 0.99
N ILE A 185 6.22 -22.29 0.53
CA ILE A 185 6.53 -22.57 -0.88
C ILE A 185 5.30 -22.30 -1.74
N ASP A 186 4.14 -22.81 -1.36
CA ASP A 186 2.87 -22.60 -2.08
C ASP A 186 2.50 -21.12 -2.13
N PHE A 187 2.65 -20.40 -1.01
CA PHE A 187 2.49 -18.95 -0.98
C PHE A 187 3.44 -18.26 -1.95
N HIS A 188 4.74 -18.59 -1.93
CA HIS A 188 5.72 -18.00 -2.83
C HIS A 188 5.41 -18.28 -4.31
N GLN A 189 4.99 -19.50 -4.64
CA GLN A 189 4.62 -19.87 -6.00
C GLN A 189 3.45 -19.04 -6.54
N ARG A 190 2.42 -18.77 -5.73
CA ARG A 190 1.30 -17.89 -6.10
C ARG A 190 1.73 -16.43 -6.29
N TYR A 191 2.75 -15.99 -5.56
CA TYR A 191 3.25 -14.61 -5.58
C TYR A 191 4.41 -14.38 -6.57
N LYS A 192 4.93 -15.43 -7.21
CA LYS A 192 6.15 -15.41 -8.02
C LYS A 192 6.17 -14.26 -9.02
N TYR A 193 5.18 -14.16 -9.91
CA TYR A 193 5.16 -13.11 -10.94
C TYR A 193 4.94 -11.72 -10.37
N LEU A 194 4.17 -11.59 -9.29
CA LEU A 194 3.98 -10.31 -8.62
C LEU A 194 5.30 -9.82 -7.99
N LEU A 195 6.01 -10.70 -7.28
CA LEU A 195 7.33 -10.39 -6.72
C LEU A 195 8.34 -10.06 -7.81
N MET A 196 8.32 -10.76 -8.95
CA MET A 196 9.16 -10.41 -10.10
C MET A 196 8.85 -9.02 -10.66
N ALA A 197 7.56 -8.63 -10.71
CA ALA A 197 7.14 -7.31 -11.18
C ALA A 197 7.61 -6.18 -10.27
N PHE A 198 7.56 -6.39 -8.95
CA PHE A 198 8.09 -5.43 -7.97
C PHE A 198 9.62 -5.41 -7.94
N SER A 199 10.25 -6.59 -7.87
CA SER A 199 11.69 -6.75 -7.81
C SER A 199 12.15 -8.19 -8.13
N GLN A 200 12.74 -8.36 -9.32
CA GLN A 200 13.40 -9.60 -9.71
C GLN A 200 14.52 -10.03 -8.73
N LYS A 201 15.27 -9.08 -8.16
CA LYS A 201 16.32 -9.35 -7.17
C LYS A 201 15.75 -10.08 -5.95
N HIS A 202 14.81 -9.46 -5.24
CA HIS A 202 14.15 -10.06 -4.08
C HIS A 202 13.45 -11.38 -4.44
N SER A 203 12.76 -11.46 -5.59
CA SER A 203 12.13 -12.70 -6.03
C SER A 203 13.13 -13.87 -6.13
N LYS A 204 14.32 -13.64 -6.71
CA LYS A 204 15.38 -14.66 -6.78
C LYS A 204 15.94 -15.03 -5.41
N ILE A 205 16.20 -14.04 -4.55
CA ILE A 205 16.71 -14.27 -3.18
C ILE A 205 15.72 -15.13 -2.39
N MET A 206 14.43 -14.79 -2.46
CA MET A 206 13.38 -15.51 -1.74
C MET A 206 13.16 -16.92 -2.28
N GLY A 207 13.21 -17.11 -3.61
CA GLY A 207 13.15 -18.44 -4.22
C GLY A 207 14.31 -19.33 -3.76
N ASN A 208 15.52 -18.78 -3.69
CA ASN A 208 16.69 -19.50 -3.17
C ASN A 208 16.56 -19.80 -1.67
N LEU A 209 16.02 -18.87 -0.87
CA LEU A 209 15.80 -19.06 0.56
C LEU A 209 14.91 -20.27 0.85
N ILE A 210 13.77 -20.38 0.14
CA ILE A 210 12.84 -21.51 0.33
C ILE A 210 13.35 -22.79 -0.32
N GLY A 211 14.08 -22.70 -1.44
CA GLY A 211 14.62 -23.86 -2.15
C GLY A 211 15.78 -24.54 -1.42
N ASN A 212 16.56 -23.78 -0.66
CA ASN A 212 17.66 -24.28 0.17
C ASN A 212 17.23 -24.58 1.61
N PHE A 213 15.93 -24.71 1.87
CA PHE A 213 15.46 -25.08 3.20
C PHE A 213 16.01 -26.46 3.58
N ASN A 214 16.66 -26.53 4.74
CA ASN A 214 17.02 -27.79 5.40
C ASN A 214 16.41 -27.81 6.81
N LYS A 215 16.20 -29.02 7.37
CA LYS A 215 15.57 -29.19 8.68
C LYS A 215 16.41 -28.65 9.86
N GLU A 216 17.66 -28.25 9.61
CA GLU A 216 18.56 -27.70 10.62
C GLU A 216 18.24 -26.25 10.97
N LYS A 217 17.59 -25.51 10.06
CA LYS A 217 17.15 -24.14 10.33
C LYS A 217 15.72 -24.13 10.90
N PRO A 218 15.47 -23.43 12.02
CA PRO A 218 14.12 -23.24 12.51
C PRO A 218 13.21 -22.58 11.47
N LEU A 219 12.01 -23.13 11.29
CA LEU A 219 11.01 -22.56 10.38
C LEU A 219 10.70 -21.10 10.71
N GLU A 220 10.77 -20.73 11.99
CA GLU A 220 10.53 -19.37 12.47
C GLU A 220 11.55 -18.36 11.92
N ASP A 221 12.82 -18.73 11.83
CA ASP A 221 13.88 -17.85 11.29
C ASP A 221 13.69 -17.61 9.80
N ILE A 222 13.28 -18.65 9.07
CA ILE A 222 13.00 -18.58 7.64
C ILE A 222 11.74 -17.75 7.40
N LYS A 223 10.69 -17.94 8.20
CA LYS A 223 9.47 -17.13 8.17
C LYS A 223 9.82 -15.65 8.33
N LYS A 224 10.56 -15.29 9.39
CA LYS A 224 10.97 -13.91 9.66
C LYS A 224 11.78 -13.31 8.50
N THR A 225 12.77 -14.05 8.00
CA THR A 225 13.62 -13.60 6.89
C THR A 225 12.81 -13.41 5.60
N TYR A 226 11.96 -14.38 5.27
CA TYR A 226 11.10 -14.34 4.09
C TYR A 226 10.13 -13.15 4.16
N SER A 227 9.48 -12.93 5.31
CA SER A 227 8.53 -11.84 5.52
C SER A 227 9.17 -10.47 5.36
N ASN A 228 10.40 -10.28 5.85
CA ASN A 228 11.14 -9.03 5.66
C ASN A 228 11.46 -8.79 4.17
N LEU A 229 12.00 -9.81 3.48
CA LEU A 229 12.28 -9.72 2.04
C LEU A 229 11.02 -9.47 1.21
N PHE A 230 9.88 -10.06 1.59
CA PHE A 230 8.60 -9.84 0.93
C PHE A 230 8.14 -8.39 1.08
N LYS A 231 8.22 -7.83 2.30
CA LYS A 231 7.89 -6.44 2.60
C LYS A 231 8.80 -5.46 1.84
N GLU A 232 10.10 -5.74 1.79
CA GLU A 232 11.09 -4.96 1.02
C GLU A 232 10.85 -5.03 -0.49
N ALA A 233 10.50 -6.21 -1.02
CA ALA A 233 10.15 -6.35 -2.42
C ALA A 233 8.98 -5.44 -2.77
N LEU A 234 7.90 -5.49 -1.98
CA LEU A 234 6.68 -4.73 -2.22
C LEU A 234 6.80 -3.21 -1.97
N SER A 235 7.85 -2.75 -1.26
CA SER A 235 8.11 -1.32 -1.11
C SER A 235 8.70 -0.70 -2.38
N SER A 236 9.32 -1.52 -3.24
CA SER A 236 9.92 -1.11 -4.52
C SER A 236 8.90 -0.49 -5.50
N ALA A 237 9.40 0.24 -6.49
CA ALA A 237 8.55 0.82 -7.54
C ALA A 237 8.01 -0.26 -8.50
N LEU A 238 6.71 -0.23 -8.78
CA LEU A 238 6.07 -1.13 -9.75
C LEU A 238 6.21 -0.56 -11.16
N LYS A 239 7.40 -0.72 -11.75
CA LYS A 239 7.74 -0.12 -13.05
C LYS A 239 7.06 -0.86 -14.21
N ARG A 240 6.54 -0.11 -15.19
CA ARG A 240 5.98 -0.65 -16.45
C ARG A 240 6.92 -1.63 -17.17
N GLY A 241 8.22 -1.34 -17.20
CA GLY A 241 9.20 -2.25 -17.82
C GLY A 241 9.27 -3.62 -17.13
N ASN A 242 9.23 -3.66 -15.80
CA ASN A 242 9.24 -4.93 -15.06
C ASN A 242 7.94 -5.71 -15.29
N GLN A 243 6.81 -5.02 -15.23
CA GLN A 243 5.49 -5.57 -15.54
C GLN A 243 5.46 -6.18 -16.95
N ALA A 244 5.95 -5.46 -17.95
CA ALA A 244 6.04 -5.96 -19.33
C ALA A 244 6.94 -7.20 -19.45
N ASN A 245 8.07 -7.25 -18.74
CA ASN A 245 8.94 -8.43 -18.71
C ASN A 245 8.24 -9.64 -18.07
N VAL A 246 7.47 -9.44 -17.01
CA VAL A 246 6.66 -10.49 -16.39
C VAL A 246 5.58 -10.99 -17.35
N LEU A 247 4.89 -10.10 -18.04
CA LEU A 247 3.89 -10.46 -19.06
C LEU A 247 4.50 -11.28 -20.19
N LEU A 248 5.70 -10.93 -20.68
CA LEU A 248 6.44 -11.72 -21.67
C LEU A 248 6.80 -13.11 -21.13
N HIS A 249 7.19 -13.19 -19.85
CA HIS A 249 7.49 -14.47 -19.21
C HIS A 249 6.26 -15.36 -19.10
N ILE A 250 5.10 -14.80 -18.74
CA ILE A 250 3.83 -15.54 -18.69
C ILE A 250 3.38 -15.93 -20.11
N PHE A 251 3.51 -15.02 -21.08
CA PHE A 251 3.22 -15.30 -22.49
C PHE A 251 4.00 -16.51 -23.03
N GLY A 252 5.24 -16.72 -22.57
CA GLY A 252 6.02 -17.91 -22.90
C GLY A 252 5.27 -19.23 -22.66
N HIS A 253 4.43 -19.32 -21.63
CA HIS A 253 3.62 -20.51 -21.30
C HIS A 253 2.59 -20.84 -22.40
N PHE A 254 2.07 -19.80 -23.06
CA PHE A 254 1.00 -19.94 -24.05
C PHE A 254 1.51 -19.84 -25.49
N SER A 255 2.69 -19.26 -25.71
CA SER A 255 3.24 -18.92 -27.03
C SER A 255 3.21 -20.06 -28.06
N LYS A 256 3.37 -21.32 -27.65
CA LYS A 256 3.30 -22.48 -28.55
C LYS A 256 1.88 -22.92 -28.93
N LYS A 257 0.88 -22.50 -28.14
CA LYS A 257 -0.55 -22.85 -28.29
C LYS A 257 -1.35 -21.77 -29.03
N LEU A 258 -0.75 -20.62 -29.33
CA LEU A 258 -1.40 -19.44 -29.93
C LEU A 258 -1.15 -19.35 -31.44
N LYS A 259 -2.13 -18.81 -32.19
CA LYS A 259 -1.98 -18.42 -33.60
C LYS A 259 -1.09 -17.19 -33.74
N GLU A 260 -0.48 -16.98 -34.90
CA GLU A 260 0.40 -15.82 -35.13
C GLU A 260 -0.28 -14.48 -34.89
N GLY A 261 -1.53 -14.31 -35.35
CA GLY A 261 -2.31 -13.09 -35.10
C GLY A 261 -2.49 -12.79 -33.60
N GLU A 262 -2.74 -13.82 -32.78
CA GLU A 262 -2.89 -13.67 -31.32
C GLU A 262 -1.55 -13.22 -30.69
N LYS A 263 -0.43 -13.82 -31.11
CA LYS A 263 0.92 -13.46 -30.63
C LYS A 263 1.26 -12.01 -30.97
N SER A 264 1.13 -11.65 -32.24
CA SER A 264 1.45 -10.30 -32.73
C SER A 264 0.58 -9.23 -32.07
N HIS A 265 -0.72 -9.52 -31.87
CA HIS A 265 -1.61 -8.61 -31.17
C HIS A 265 -1.19 -8.40 -29.72
N PHE A 266 -0.91 -9.47 -28.98
CA PHE A 266 -0.50 -9.36 -27.57
C PHE A 266 0.84 -8.64 -27.39
N LEU A 267 1.83 -8.92 -28.23
CA LEU A 267 3.10 -8.20 -28.23
C LEU A 267 2.91 -6.71 -28.52
N SER A 268 2.02 -6.35 -29.46
CA SER A 268 1.65 -4.95 -29.71
C SER A 268 1.02 -4.28 -28.49
N LEU A 269 0.15 -4.98 -27.76
CA LEU A 269 -0.45 -4.46 -26.52
C LEU A 269 0.60 -4.25 -25.43
N ILE A 270 1.59 -5.13 -25.29
CA ILE A 270 2.71 -4.94 -24.35
C ILE A 270 3.46 -3.64 -24.65
N GLU A 271 3.75 -3.36 -25.92
CA GLU A 271 4.42 -2.11 -26.30
C GLU A 271 3.55 -0.88 -26.02
N LYS A 272 2.25 -0.95 -26.30
CA LYS A 272 1.30 0.11 -25.92
C LYS A 272 1.28 0.34 -24.40
N TYR A 273 1.35 -0.72 -23.59
CA TYR A 273 1.42 -0.62 -22.14
C TYR A 273 2.74 0.02 -21.68
N ARG A 274 3.88 -0.36 -22.26
CA ARG A 274 5.19 0.28 -21.98
C ARG A 274 5.15 1.78 -22.23
N MET A 275 4.45 2.20 -23.29
CA MET A 275 4.23 3.62 -23.65
C MET A 275 3.13 4.31 -22.81
N GLY A 276 2.48 3.62 -21.87
CA GLY A 276 1.41 4.18 -21.05
C GLY A 276 0.09 4.43 -21.80
N LYS A 277 -0.12 3.81 -22.96
CA LYS A 277 -1.31 4.00 -23.80
C LYS A 277 -2.48 3.09 -23.41
N ILE A 278 -2.23 2.03 -22.65
CA ILE A 278 -3.24 1.12 -22.13
C ILE A 278 -2.92 0.76 -20.67
N GLU A 279 -3.92 0.26 -19.95
CA GLU A 279 -3.78 -0.21 -18.59
C GLU A 279 -3.35 -1.68 -18.54
N ILE A 280 -2.70 -2.09 -17.43
CA ILE A 280 -2.22 -3.46 -17.25
C ILE A 280 -3.37 -4.48 -17.21
N LYS A 281 -4.56 -4.06 -16.77
CA LYS A 281 -5.77 -4.90 -16.71
C LYS A 281 -6.06 -5.57 -18.05
N VAL A 282 -5.96 -4.83 -19.16
CA VAL A 282 -6.19 -5.36 -20.51
C VAL A 282 -5.31 -6.58 -20.80
N LEU A 283 -4.03 -6.51 -20.42
CA LEU A 283 -3.07 -7.59 -20.63
C LEU A 283 -3.31 -8.76 -19.66
N ARG A 284 -3.70 -8.48 -18.42
CA ARG A 284 -4.07 -9.52 -17.44
C ARG A 284 -5.30 -10.30 -17.88
N GLU A 285 -6.33 -9.63 -18.41
CA GLU A 285 -7.55 -10.30 -18.89
C GLU A 285 -7.30 -11.20 -20.09
N ILE A 286 -6.43 -10.81 -21.02
CA ILE A 286 -6.02 -11.70 -22.12
C ILE A 286 -5.30 -12.93 -21.58
N ILE A 287 -4.38 -12.75 -20.63
CA ILE A 287 -3.69 -13.87 -19.98
C ILE A 287 -4.68 -14.78 -19.24
N LYS A 288 -5.63 -14.22 -18.48
CA LYS A 288 -6.68 -14.99 -17.79
C LYS A 288 -7.48 -15.80 -18.80
N SER A 289 -7.92 -15.19 -19.90
CA SER A 289 -8.66 -15.87 -20.97
C SER A 289 -7.87 -17.07 -21.53
N TRP A 290 -6.58 -16.91 -21.78
CA TRP A 290 -5.72 -18.02 -22.21
C TRP A 290 -5.53 -19.09 -21.13
N ALA A 291 -5.35 -18.69 -19.88
CA ALA A 291 -5.21 -19.62 -18.77
C ALA A 291 -6.45 -20.51 -18.63
N TYR A 292 -7.66 -19.94 -18.75
CA TYR A 292 -8.91 -20.71 -18.81
C TYR A 292 -9.01 -21.59 -20.06
N ARG A 293 -8.74 -21.03 -21.25
CA ARG A 293 -8.85 -21.76 -22.53
C ARG A 293 -7.95 -22.99 -22.59
N PHE A 294 -6.76 -22.90 -21.99
CA PHE A 294 -5.75 -23.96 -22.03
C PHE A 294 -5.62 -24.75 -20.72
N ASP A 295 -6.55 -24.55 -19.78
CA ASP A 295 -6.59 -25.19 -18.46
C ASP A 295 -5.24 -25.11 -17.70
N ASP A 296 -4.59 -23.94 -17.75
CA ASP A 296 -3.30 -23.72 -17.09
C ASP A 296 -3.51 -23.31 -15.63
N GLN A 297 -3.70 -24.32 -14.78
CA GLN A 297 -3.92 -24.15 -13.33
C GLN A 297 -2.76 -23.42 -12.65
N TYR A 298 -1.53 -23.53 -13.16
CA TYR A 298 -0.38 -22.83 -12.59
C TYR A 298 -0.51 -21.31 -12.77
N ILE A 299 -0.89 -20.86 -13.98
CA ILE A 299 -1.10 -19.44 -14.27
C ILE A 299 -2.38 -18.92 -13.62
N MET A 300 -3.47 -19.69 -13.61
CA MET A 300 -4.73 -19.31 -12.96
C MET A 300 -4.56 -19.00 -11.46
N ASN A 301 -3.65 -19.70 -10.79
CA ASN A 301 -3.37 -19.51 -9.36
C ASN A 301 -2.43 -18.34 -9.04
N GLN A 302 -1.96 -17.59 -10.05
CA GLN A 302 -1.03 -16.48 -9.83
C GLN A 302 -1.74 -15.24 -9.31
N THR A 303 -1.33 -14.75 -8.14
CA THR A 303 -1.82 -13.50 -7.55
C THR A 303 -1.66 -12.31 -8.51
N TYR A 304 -0.68 -12.37 -9.40
CA TYR A 304 -0.41 -11.34 -10.40
C TYR A 304 -1.62 -11.01 -11.29
N LEU A 305 -2.51 -11.98 -11.56
CA LEU A 305 -3.67 -11.77 -12.44
C LEU A 305 -4.83 -11.10 -11.73
N GLU A 306 -4.99 -11.34 -10.43
CA GLU A 306 -6.07 -10.80 -9.61
C GLU A 306 -5.53 -10.45 -8.21
N PRO A 307 -4.74 -9.36 -8.07
CA PRO A 307 -3.98 -9.10 -6.84
C PRO A 307 -4.81 -8.48 -5.70
N TYR A 308 -6.01 -8.00 -6.01
CA TYR A 308 -7.00 -7.44 -5.09
C TYR A 308 -8.41 -7.61 -5.70
N PRO A 309 -9.50 -7.42 -4.92
CA PRO A 309 -10.88 -7.51 -5.43
C PRO A 309 -11.14 -6.55 -6.60
N GLU A 310 -11.67 -7.07 -7.71
CA GLU A 310 -11.91 -6.30 -8.95
C GLU A 310 -12.82 -5.09 -8.75
N ASP A 311 -13.76 -5.16 -7.82
CA ASP A 311 -14.64 -4.03 -7.50
C ASP A 311 -13.84 -2.77 -7.13
N LEU A 312 -12.66 -2.89 -6.52
CA LEU A 312 -11.84 -1.73 -6.12
C LEU A 312 -11.14 -1.02 -7.29
N GLU A 313 -11.20 -1.58 -8.49
CA GLU A 313 -10.62 -1.03 -9.72
C GLU A 313 -11.55 -0.01 -10.41
N GLU A 314 -12.86 -0.17 -10.28
CA GLU A 314 -13.88 0.54 -11.08
C GLU A 314 -14.37 1.88 -10.48
N SER A 315 -13.86 2.26 -9.30
CA SER A 315 -14.34 3.42 -8.52
C SER A 315 -13.62 4.74 -8.81
#